data_AF-A0A926AC41-F1
#
_entry.id   AF-A0A926AC41-F1
#
_cell.length_a   1.000
_cell.length_b   1.000
_cell.length_c   1.000
_cell.angle_alpha   90.00
_cell.angle_beta   90.00
_cell.angle_gamma   90.00
#
_symmetry.space_group_name_H-M   'P 1'
#
loop_
_entity.id
_entity.type
_entity.pdbx_description
1 polymer ?
#
loop_
_entity_poly.entity_id
_entity_poly.type
_entity_poly.pdbx_seq_one_letter_code
_entity_poly.pdbx_strand_id
1 'polypeptide(L)'
;MKLSALIFFAVLSVTAQTNLISTSSTNQPLTPSQRAEATRAECLQGRRLICGKILKVFPGGLVVDSGYTDLLRPPINSSWLIPGNVTATRAANMVESNEPEAICVGLVYVTDYPKVPQGAGKLRQYDYVSLLGYPAGHHTYTSAGTVEKTVRHFCADLQAAVKTKLKAAETNATPTTPK
;
A
#
# COMPACT_ATOMS: atom_id res chain seq x y z
N MET A 1 -36.11 23.81 59.71
CA MET A 1 -36.00 23.16 58.38
C MET A 1 -35.30 24.11 57.42
N LYS A 2 -34.10 23.74 56.95
CA LYS A 2 -33.52 24.00 55.62
C LYS A 2 -32.04 23.59 55.66
N LEU A 3 -31.82 22.35 55.25
CA LEU A 3 -30.53 21.70 55.08
C LEU A 3 -29.90 22.26 53.79
N SER A 4 -28.66 22.75 53.83
CA SER A 4 -27.86 22.99 52.62
C SER A 4 -26.65 22.06 52.66
N ALA A 5 -26.66 21.08 51.76
CA ALA A 5 -25.62 20.07 51.63
C ALA A 5 -24.48 20.62 50.76
N LEU A 6 -23.26 20.67 51.32
CA LEU A 6 -22.03 20.83 50.56
C LEU A 6 -21.73 19.51 49.82
N ILE A 7 -21.67 19.56 48.49
CA ILE A 7 -21.19 18.44 47.68
C ILE A 7 -19.75 18.73 47.31
N PHE A 8 -18.82 17.97 47.91
CA PHE A 8 -17.44 17.84 47.46
C PHE A 8 -17.42 16.91 46.23
N PHE A 9 -17.02 17.42 45.06
CA PHE A 9 -16.60 16.57 43.95
C PHE A 9 -15.08 16.57 43.85
N ALA A 10 -14.51 15.39 44.12
CA ALA A 10 -13.09 15.10 43.99
C ALA A 10 -12.65 15.18 42.53
N VAL A 11 -11.56 15.91 42.29
CA VAL A 11 -10.90 15.99 40.98
C VAL A 11 -10.09 14.71 40.81
N LEU A 12 -10.57 13.79 39.96
CA LEU A 12 -9.79 12.63 39.52
C LEU A 12 -8.73 13.13 38.51
N SER A 13 -7.50 13.34 38.99
CA SER A 13 -6.34 13.51 38.13
C SER A 13 -6.07 12.20 37.39
N VAL A 14 -6.52 12.12 36.14
CA VAL A 14 -6.07 11.09 35.20
C VAL A 14 -4.60 11.38 34.91
N THR A 15 -3.70 10.63 35.54
CA THR A 15 -2.31 10.57 35.10
C THR A 15 -2.30 9.82 33.77
N ALA A 16 -2.22 10.57 32.67
CA ALA A 16 -1.80 10.00 31.39
C ALA A 16 -0.42 9.36 31.62
N GLN A 17 -0.36 8.03 31.62
CA GLN A 17 0.90 7.31 31.52
C GLN A 17 1.46 7.60 30.12
N THR A 18 2.28 8.64 30.02
CA THR A 18 3.29 8.71 28.97
C THR A 18 4.15 7.48 29.15
N ASN A 19 3.98 6.50 28.28
CA ASN A 19 5.00 5.49 28.03
C ASN A 19 6.26 6.26 27.65
N LEU A 20 7.13 6.49 28.64
CA LEU A 20 8.49 6.91 28.41
C LEU A 20 9.10 5.82 27.55
N ILE A 21 9.25 6.12 26.26
CA ILE A 21 10.10 5.37 25.36
C ILE A 21 11.48 5.44 26.01
N SER A 22 11.81 4.42 26.80
CA SER A 22 13.17 4.20 27.25
C SER A 22 13.97 3.92 25.98
N THR A 23 14.68 4.94 25.50
CA THR A 23 15.75 4.79 24.52
C THR A 23 16.94 4.14 25.21
N SER A 24 16.77 2.87 25.63
CA SER A 24 17.91 1.99 25.85
C SER A 24 18.44 1.58 24.48
N SER A 25 19.31 2.42 23.93
CA SER A 25 20.15 2.08 22.80
C SER A 25 20.95 0.82 23.13
N THR A 26 20.46 -0.33 22.67
CA THR A 26 21.18 -1.58 22.67
C THR A 26 21.13 -2.05 21.23
N ASN A 27 22.28 -2.23 20.58
CA ASN A 27 22.41 -2.79 19.23
C ASN A 27 22.01 -4.28 19.21
N GLN A 28 20.87 -4.63 19.81
CA GLN A 28 20.30 -5.97 19.68
C GLN A 28 19.57 -6.04 18.33
N PRO A 29 19.88 -7.05 17.50
CA PRO A 29 19.14 -7.27 16.27
C PRO A 29 17.66 -7.48 16.62
N LEU A 30 16.77 -6.79 15.91
CA LEU A 30 15.33 -6.92 16.09
C LEU A 30 14.94 -8.39 16.01
N THR A 31 14.07 -8.83 16.94
CA THR A 31 13.46 -10.15 16.87
C THR A 31 12.65 -10.29 15.58
N PRO A 32 12.38 -11.51 15.09
CA PRO A 32 11.58 -11.70 13.88
C PRO A 32 10.21 -11.01 13.95
N SER A 33 9.56 -11.02 15.13
CA SER A 33 8.28 -10.33 15.34
C SER A 33 8.41 -8.81 15.29
N GLN A 34 9.45 -8.24 15.92
CA GLN A 34 9.72 -6.81 15.85
C GLN A 34 10.04 -6.35 14.42
N ARG A 35 10.78 -7.16 13.65
CA ARG A 35 11.09 -6.88 12.25
C ARG A 35 9.84 -6.92 11.38
N ALA A 36 8.97 -7.91 11.59
CA ALA A 36 7.70 -8.00 10.88
C ALA A 36 6.80 -6.79 11.16
N GLU A 37 6.73 -6.34 12.42
CA GLU A 37 5.95 -5.15 12.79
C GLU A 37 6.55 -3.86 12.24
N ALA A 38 7.87 -3.70 12.27
CA ALA A 38 8.54 -2.56 11.63
C ALA A 38 8.26 -2.52 10.12
N THR A 39 8.34 -3.67 9.45
CA THR A 39 8.01 -3.81 8.02
C THR A 39 6.55 -3.48 7.75
N ARG A 40 5.63 -3.92 8.63
CA ARG A 40 4.21 -3.60 8.54
C ARG A 40 3.97 -2.10 8.67
N ALA A 41 4.61 -1.43 9.64
CA ALA A 41 4.52 0.02 9.82
C ALA A 41 5.03 0.77 8.59
N GLU A 42 6.15 0.35 7.99
CA GLU A 42 6.65 0.91 6.72
C GLU A 42 5.65 0.73 5.58
N CYS A 43 5.06 -0.45 5.44
CA CYS A 43 4.05 -0.72 4.41
C CYS A 43 2.82 0.18 4.59
N LEU A 44 2.36 0.38 5.83
CA LEU A 44 1.26 1.29 6.13
C LEU A 44 1.61 2.74 5.82
N GLN A 45 2.81 3.19 6.17
CA GLN A 45 3.26 4.57 5.92
C GLN A 45 3.41 4.85 4.42
N GLY A 46 3.97 3.90 3.68
CA GLY A 46 4.20 4.02 2.24
C GLY A 46 3.01 3.63 1.37
N ARG A 47 1.83 3.37 1.94
CA ARG A 47 0.64 2.96 1.16
C ARG A 47 0.18 4.07 0.22
N ARG A 48 -0.36 3.68 -0.94
CA ARG A 48 -0.81 4.60 -2.00
C ARG A 48 -2.16 4.19 -2.57
N LEU A 49 -2.95 5.17 -3.01
CA LEU A 49 -4.13 4.92 -3.83
C LEU A 49 -3.70 4.74 -5.29
N ILE A 50 -3.81 3.52 -5.79
CA ILE A 50 -3.49 3.14 -7.17
C ILE A 50 -4.77 3.20 -7.98
N CYS A 51 -4.99 4.33 -8.66
CA CYS A 51 -6.06 4.51 -9.63
C CYS A 51 -5.44 4.65 -11.03
N GLY A 52 -5.71 3.71 -11.95
CA GLY A 52 -4.96 3.70 -13.21
C GLY A 52 -5.40 2.70 -14.25
N LYS A 53 -4.84 2.85 -15.46
CA LYS A 53 -5.12 2.01 -16.62
C LYS A 53 -4.21 0.79 -16.63
N ILE A 54 -4.78 -0.41 -16.82
CA ILE A 54 -4.02 -1.65 -16.99
C ILE A 54 -3.34 -1.63 -18.35
N LEU A 55 -2.01 -1.65 -18.36
CA LEU A 55 -1.22 -1.74 -19.59
C LEU A 55 -0.83 -3.18 -19.93
N LYS A 56 -0.68 -4.05 -18.92
CA LYS A 56 -0.32 -5.46 -19.12
C LYS A 56 -0.90 -6.33 -18.00
N VAL A 57 -1.40 -7.50 -18.36
CA VAL A 57 -1.90 -8.51 -17.43
C VAL A 57 -0.93 -9.68 -17.42
N PHE A 58 -0.41 -10.03 -16.25
CA PHE A 58 0.39 -11.22 -16.00
C PHE A 58 -0.39 -12.20 -15.12
N PRO A 59 -0.04 -13.51 -15.12
CA PRO A 59 -0.68 -14.48 -14.24
C PRO A 59 -0.63 -14.09 -12.75
N GLY A 60 0.42 -13.37 -12.33
CA GLY A 60 0.64 -12.97 -10.94
C GLY A 60 0.47 -11.48 -10.64
N GLY A 61 0.11 -10.65 -11.62
CA GLY A 61 0.10 -9.21 -11.41
C GLY A 61 -0.33 -8.36 -12.60
N LEU A 62 -0.44 -7.05 -12.36
CA LEU A 62 -0.84 -6.06 -13.34
C LEU A 62 0.23 -4.99 -13.47
N VAL A 63 0.52 -4.55 -14.69
CA VAL A 63 1.22 -3.28 -14.92
C VAL A 63 0.17 -2.20 -15.11
N VAL A 64 0.22 -1.17 -14.27
CA VAL A 64 -0.77 -0.10 -14.21
C VAL A 64 -0.08 1.24 -14.44
N ASP A 65 -0.58 2.01 -15.40
CA ASP A 65 -0.29 3.45 -15.51
C ASP A 65 -1.20 4.19 -14.53
N SER A 66 -0.65 4.63 -13.41
CA SER A 66 -1.40 5.20 -12.29
C SER A 66 -1.43 6.73 -12.31
N GLY A 67 -2.49 7.28 -11.72
CA GLY A 67 -2.73 8.69 -11.56
C GLY A 67 -4.03 9.21 -12.18
N TYR A 68 -5.00 8.34 -12.41
CA TYR A 68 -6.28 8.70 -13.02
C TYR A 68 -7.30 9.00 -11.91
N THR A 69 -7.21 10.18 -11.28
CA THR A 69 -8.04 10.57 -10.11
C THR A 69 -9.53 10.64 -10.42
N ASP A 70 -9.91 10.82 -11.69
CA ASP A 70 -11.29 10.77 -12.15
C ASP A 70 -12.01 9.46 -11.78
N LEU A 71 -11.25 8.36 -11.67
CA LEU A 71 -11.76 7.03 -11.30
C LEU A 71 -12.28 6.98 -9.85
N LEU A 72 -11.88 7.93 -9.01
CA LEU A 72 -12.28 7.99 -7.60
C LEU A 72 -13.65 8.66 -7.41
N ARG A 73 -14.23 9.23 -8.47
CA ARG A 73 -15.53 9.88 -8.42
C ARG A 73 -16.68 8.87 -8.55
N PRO A 74 -17.78 9.04 -7.80
CA PRO A 74 -19.01 8.31 -8.08
C PRO A 74 -19.55 8.63 -9.49
N PRO A 75 -20.22 7.68 -10.17
CA PRO A 75 -20.50 6.30 -9.74
C PRO A 75 -19.37 5.30 -10.07
N ILE A 76 -18.27 5.76 -10.66
CA ILE A 76 -17.18 4.92 -11.19
C ILE A 76 -16.47 4.16 -10.06
N ASN A 77 -16.34 4.78 -8.88
CA ASN A 77 -15.64 4.24 -7.71
C ASN A 77 -16.36 3.11 -6.95
N SER A 78 -17.45 2.56 -7.49
CA SER A 78 -18.23 1.49 -6.86
C SER A 78 -17.57 0.11 -6.91
N SER A 79 -16.56 -0.06 -7.77
CA SER A 79 -15.79 -1.29 -7.93
C SER A 79 -14.31 -0.99 -8.01
N TRP A 80 -13.47 -1.92 -7.54
CA TRP A 80 -12.02 -1.82 -7.70
C TRP A 80 -11.58 -2.03 -9.15
N LEU A 81 -12.35 -2.80 -9.93
CA LEU A 81 -12.14 -3.04 -11.36
C LEU A 81 -13.18 -2.25 -12.15
N ILE A 82 -12.71 -1.40 -13.04
CA ILE A 82 -13.51 -0.44 -13.80
C ILE A 82 -13.33 -0.75 -15.29
N PRO A 83 -14.42 -0.90 -16.06
CA PRO A 83 -14.31 -1.21 -17.48
C PRO A 83 -13.59 -0.11 -18.30
N GLY A 84 -12.84 -0.51 -19.31
CA GLY A 84 -12.07 0.39 -20.18
C GLY A 84 -12.89 1.31 -21.10
N ASN A 85 -14.21 1.19 -21.11
CA ASN A 85 -15.10 2.10 -21.85
C ASN A 85 -15.39 3.41 -21.11
N VAL A 86 -14.93 3.55 -19.87
CA VAL A 86 -15.00 4.79 -19.10
C VAL A 86 -13.95 5.78 -19.60
N THR A 87 -14.34 7.05 -19.71
CA THR A 87 -13.40 8.14 -20.00
C THR A 87 -12.78 8.63 -18.70
N ALA A 88 -11.47 8.50 -18.57
CA ALA A 88 -10.70 8.98 -17.44
C ALA A 88 -9.45 9.72 -17.93
N THR A 89 -9.16 10.87 -17.34
CA THR A 89 -8.00 11.69 -17.70
C THR A 89 -7.03 11.75 -16.53
N ARG A 90 -5.73 11.70 -16.85
CA ARG A 90 -4.67 11.97 -15.89
C ARG A 90 -4.26 13.43 -15.98
N ALA A 91 -4.17 14.10 -14.84
CA ALA A 91 -3.67 15.48 -14.78
C ALA A 91 -2.18 15.54 -15.17
N ALA A 92 -1.83 16.48 -16.05
CA ALA A 92 -0.49 16.57 -16.66
C ALA A 92 0.62 16.84 -15.64
N ASN A 93 0.36 17.69 -14.65
CA ASN A 93 1.36 18.14 -13.67
C ASN A 93 1.11 17.54 -12.28
N MET A 94 0.54 16.34 -12.22
CA MET A 94 0.25 15.69 -10.95
C MET A 94 1.54 15.15 -10.32
N VAL A 95 1.77 15.52 -9.06
CA VAL A 95 2.91 15.09 -8.26
C VAL A 95 2.39 14.23 -7.12
N GLU A 96 3.02 13.07 -6.92
CA GLU A 96 2.75 12.18 -5.79
C GLU A 96 3.26 12.82 -4.50
N SER A 97 2.37 13.01 -3.50
CA SER A 97 2.79 13.43 -2.15
C SER A 97 3.36 12.24 -1.37
N ASN A 98 4.06 12.53 -0.26
CA ASN A 98 4.65 11.49 0.59
C ASN A 98 3.68 10.97 1.67
N GLU A 99 2.47 11.52 1.76
CA GLU A 99 1.49 11.12 2.76
C GLU A 99 0.97 9.70 2.48
N PRO A 100 0.60 8.92 3.51
CA PRO A 100 -0.11 7.67 3.30
C PRO A 100 -1.40 7.92 2.53
N GLU A 101 -1.74 7.00 1.61
CA GLU A 101 -2.93 7.10 0.74
C GLU A 101 -2.87 8.23 -0.30
N ALA A 102 -1.71 8.86 -0.47
CA ALA A 102 -1.46 9.71 -1.62
C ALA A 102 -1.74 8.96 -2.94
N ILE A 103 -2.18 9.69 -3.95
CA ILE A 103 -2.38 9.16 -5.30
C ILE A 103 -1.04 8.65 -5.83
N CYS A 104 -0.99 7.37 -6.19
CA CYS A 104 0.16 6.79 -6.86
C CYS A 104 0.28 7.38 -8.28
N VAL A 105 1.47 7.84 -8.65
CA VAL A 105 1.70 8.44 -9.97
C VAL A 105 2.71 7.63 -10.77
N GLY A 106 2.37 7.36 -12.04
CA GLY A 106 3.26 6.70 -12.99
C GLY A 106 3.08 5.19 -13.03
N LEU A 107 4.06 4.52 -13.63
CA LEU A 107 3.98 3.11 -13.97
C LEU A 107 4.33 2.23 -12.77
N VAL A 108 3.42 1.34 -12.37
CA VAL A 108 3.60 0.46 -11.22
C VAL A 108 3.19 -0.98 -11.53
N TYR A 109 3.76 -1.92 -10.80
CA TYR A 109 3.37 -3.33 -10.81
C TYR A 109 2.54 -3.64 -9.56
N VAL A 110 1.37 -4.26 -9.74
CA VAL A 110 0.41 -4.54 -8.66
C VAL A 110 0.11 -6.03 -8.58
N THR A 111 0.22 -6.62 -7.39
CA THR A 111 -0.12 -8.02 -7.11
C THR A 111 -1.17 -8.13 -6.00
N ASP A 112 -1.66 -9.36 -5.75
CA ASP A 112 -2.54 -9.69 -4.62
C ASP A 112 -3.84 -8.87 -4.56
N TYR A 113 -4.33 -8.44 -5.73
CA TYR A 113 -5.60 -7.73 -5.87
C TYR A 113 -6.82 -8.65 -5.66
N PRO A 114 -7.99 -8.08 -5.29
CA PRO A 114 -9.19 -8.87 -5.08
C PRO A 114 -9.52 -9.74 -6.29
N LYS A 115 -10.04 -10.95 -6.05
CA LYS A 115 -10.48 -11.82 -7.15
C LYS A 115 -11.67 -11.17 -7.85
N VAL A 116 -11.67 -11.23 -9.18
CA VAL A 116 -12.85 -10.84 -9.96
C VAL A 116 -13.97 -11.85 -9.66
N PRO A 117 -15.17 -11.40 -9.24
CA PRO A 117 -16.29 -12.29 -9.00
C PRO A 117 -16.62 -13.14 -10.23
N GLN A 118 -17.07 -14.38 -10.00
CA GLN A 118 -17.54 -15.23 -11.09
C GLN A 118 -18.70 -14.55 -11.81
N GLY A 119 -18.55 -14.33 -13.12
CA GLY A 119 -19.54 -13.62 -13.96
C GLY A 119 -19.27 -12.14 -14.21
N ALA A 120 -18.36 -11.49 -13.48
CA ALA A 120 -18.02 -10.06 -13.66
C ALA A 120 -17.01 -9.79 -14.80
N GLY A 121 -16.75 -10.77 -15.66
CA GLY A 121 -15.76 -10.70 -16.74
C GLY A 121 -14.35 -11.12 -16.30
N LYS A 122 -13.38 -11.00 -17.23
CA LYS A 122 -11.95 -11.20 -16.96
C LYS A 122 -11.26 -9.85 -16.92
N LEU A 123 -10.13 -9.77 -16.22
CA LEU A 123 -9.21 -8.62 -16.32
C LEU A 123 -8.73 -8.47 -17.76
N ARG A 124 -8.93 -7.31 -18.36
CA ARG A 124 -8.45 -7.01 -19.71
C ARG A 124 -7.45 -5.88 -19.68
N GLN A 125 -6.57 -5.91 -20.68
CA GLN A 125 -5.75 -4.75 -20.99
C GLN A 125 -6.66 -3.55 -21.29
N TYR A 126 -6.28 -2.39 -20.80
CA TYR A 126 -6.99 -1.11 -20.88
C TYR A 126 -8.28 -0.97 -20.06
N ASP A 127 -8.68 -1.99 -19.29
CA ASP A 127 -9.54 -1.75 -18.12
C ASP A 127 -8.76 -0.90 -17.09
N TYR A 128 -9.46 -0.32 -16.13
CA TYR A 128 -8.88 0.49 -15.06
C TYR A 128 -9.01 -0.22 -13.71
N VAL A 129 -8.12 0.12 -12.78
CA VAL A 129 -8.19 -0.31 -11.38
C VAL A 129 -8.23 0.90 -10.45
N SER A 130 -8.85 0.72 -9.29
CA SER A 130 -8.81 1.63 -8.14
C SER A 130 -8.62 0.80 -6.87
N LEU A 131 -7.39 0.79 -6.34
CA LEU A 131 -6.96 -0.08 -5.26
C LEU A 131 -6.11 0.70 -4.25
N LEU A 132 -6.14 0.29 -2.99
CA LEU A 132 -5.10 0.65 -2.03
C LEU A 132 -3.92 -0.32 -2.20
N GLY A 133 -2.71 0.21 -2.40
CA GLY A 133 -1.49 -0.59 -2.60
C GLY A 133 -0.46 -0.33 -1.51
N TYR A 134 0.17 -1.41 -1.03
CA TYR A 134 1.24 -1.39 -0.05
C TYR A 134 2.59 -1.68 -0.74
N PRO A 135 3.66 -0.91 -0.45
CA PRO A 135 4.93 -1.03 -1.13
C PRO A 135 5.59 -2.37 -0.83
N ALA A 136 5.91 -3.12 -1.89
CA ALA A 136 6.50 -4.46 -1.85
C ALA A 136 7.90 -4.54 -2.50
N GLY A 137 8.40 -3.42 -3.02
CA GLY A 137 9.75 -3.29 -3.59
C GLY A 137 9.73 -2.82 -5.03
N HIS A 138 10.47 -3.52 -5.90
CA HIS A 138 10.54 -3.24 -7.33
C HIS A 138 10.36 -4.52 -8.14
N HIS A 139 9.82 -4.40 -9.34
CA HIS A 139 9.65 -5.50 -10.28
C HIS A 139 10.20 -5.11 -11.65
N THR A 140 11.01 -5.99 -12.23
CA THR A 140 11.52 -5.83 -13.61
C THR A 140 10.73 -6.74 -14.53
N TYR A 141 10.24 -6.18 -15.63
CA TYR A 141 9.51 -6.94 -16.66
C TYR A 141 9.90 -6.49 -18.06
N THR A 142 9.73 -7.37 -19.04
CA THR A 142 9.91 -7.05 -20.46
C THR A 142 8.67 -6.34 -21.00
N SER A 143 8.85 -5.06 -21.36
CA SER A 143 7.77 -4.17 -21.80
C SER A 143 7.38 -4.38 -23.26
N ALA A 144 8.34 -4.28 -24.17
CA ALA A 144 8.19 -4.56 -25.60
C ALA A 144 9.51 -5.09 -26.17
N GLY A 145 9.47 -6.16 -26.97
CA GLY A 145 10.67 -6.79 -27.53
C GLY A 145 11.64 -7.21 -26.43
N THR A 146 12.84 -6.61 -26.43
CA THR A 146 13.92 -6.85 -25.45
C THR A 146 14.03 -5.76 -24.38
N VAL A 147 13.10 -4.80 -24.33
CA VAL A 147 13.19 -3.66 -23.42
C VAL A 147 12.69 -4.03 -22.03
N GLU A 148 13.60 -4.14 -21.08
CA GLU A 148 13.29 -4.30 -19.67
C GLU A 148 12.93 -2.96 -19.02
N LYS A 149 11.96 -3.00 -18.11
CA LYS A 149 11.59 -1.86 -17.26
C LYS A 149 11.49 -2.30 -15.82
N THR A 150 12.15 -1.58 -14.93
CA THR A 150 11.98 -1.71 -13.49
C THR A 150 10.95 -0.69 -13.02
N VAL A 151 9.91 -1.16 -12.33
CA VAL A 151 8.83 -0.34 -11.80
C VAL A 151 8.65 -0.60 -10.31
N ARG A 152 8.01 0.34 -9.61
CA ARG A 152 7.63 0.14 -8.20
C ARG A 152 6.63 -1.00 -8.11
N HIS A 153 6.82 -1.89 -7.14
CA HIS A 153 5.93 -3.02 -6.87
C HIS A 153 5.08 -2.72 -5.64
N PHE A 154 3.77 -2.87 -5.79
CA PHE A 154 2.79 -2.80 -4.72
C PHE A 154 1.99 -4.10 -4.64
N CYS A 155 1.60 -4.50 -3.43
CA CYS A 155 0.57 -5.52 -3.20
C CYS A 155 -0.72 -4.83 -2.75
N ALA A 156 -1.88 -5.31 -3.18
CA ALA A 156 -3.16 -4.82 -2.66
C ALA A 156 -3.53 -5.43 -1.29
N ASP A 157 -2.81 -6.46 -0.86
CA ASP A 157 -2.89 -7.05 0.48
C ASP A 157 -1.66 -6.69 1.33
N LEU A 158 -1.89 -6.25 2.57
CA LEU A 158 -0.84 -5.82 3.50
C LEU A 158 0.04 -7.00 3.96
N GLN A 159 -0.55 -8.16 4.24
CA GLN A 159 0.21 -9.32 4.71
C GLN A 159 1.13 -9.86 3.60
N ALA A 160 0.62 -9.88 2.37
CA ALA A 160 1.41 -10.21 1.18
C ALA A 160 2.59 -9.25 0.97
N ALA A 161 2.39 -7.93 1.15
CA ALA A 161 3.46 -6.94 1.05
C ALA A 161 4.55 -7.18 2.10
N VAL A 162 4.16 -7.37 3.37
CA VAL A 162 5.09 -7.64 4.47
C VAL A 162 5.89 -8.91 4.22
N LYS A 163 5.21 -10.01 3.85
CA LYS A 163 5.86 -11.28 3.51
C LYS A 163 6.86 -11.14 2.35
N THR A 164 6.49 -10.39 1.32
CA THR A 164 7.34 -10.13 0.15
C THR A 164 8.60 -9.38 0.54
N LYS A 165 8.46 -8.31 1.33
CA LYS A 165 9.60 -7.54 1.84
C LYS A 165 10.53 -8.35 2.74
N LEU A 166 9.98 -9.14 3.66
CA LEU A 166 10.78 -9.98 4.56
C LEU A 166 11.58 -11.01 3.77
N LYS A 167 10.96 -11.68 2.79
CA LYS A 167 11.65 -12.64 1.92
C LYS A 167 12.76 -12.00 1.08
N ALA A 168 12.52 -10.79 0.57
CA ALA A 168 13.54 -10.04 -0.17
C ALA A 168 14.73 -9.69 0.71
N ALA A 169 14.50 -9.29 1.97
CA ALA A 169 15.55 -8.99 2.93
C ALA A 169 16.41 -10.23 3.27
N GLU A 170 15.80 -11.40 3.42
CA GLU A 170 16.51 -12.68 3.63
C GLU A 170 17.39 -13.07 2.43
N THR A 171 16.87 -12.85 1.21
CA THR A 171 17.61 -13.14 -0.03
C THR A 171 18.84 -12.25 -0.15
N ASN A 172 18.71 -10.97 0.20
CA ASN A 172 19.82 -10.01 0.15
C ASN A 172 20.84 -10.19 1.28
N ALA A 173 20.47 -10.83 2.39
CA ALA A 173 21.35 -11.07 3.53
C ALA A 173 22.22 -12.34 3.40
N THR A 174 21.97 -13.18 2.38
CA THR A 174 22.74 -14.40 2.16
C THR A 174 23.91 -14.09 1.21
N PRO A 175 25.17 -14.10 1.66
CA PRO A 175 26.29 -13.88 0.76
C PRO A 175 26.36 -15.04 -0.24
N THR A 176 26.38 -14.72 -1.53
CA THR A 176 26.68 -15.67 -2.60
C THR A 176 28.12 -16.18 -2.41
N THR A 177 28.28 -17.33 -1.75
CA THR A 177 29.56 -18.04 -1.72
C THR A 177 29.90 -18.44 -3.15
N PRO A 178 30.99 -17.92 -3.76
CA PRO A 178 31.40 -18.38 -5.07
C PRO A 178 31.83 -19.85 -4.96
N LYS A 179 31.37 -20.66 -5.91
CA LYS A 179 31.91 -22.02 -6.16
C LYS A 179 33.25 -21.92 -6.85
#